data_AF-A0A8T4QHZ5-F1
#
_entry.id   AF-A0A8T4QHZ5-F1
#
_cell.length_a   1.000
_cell.length_b   1.000
_cell.length_c   1.000
_cell.angle_alpha   90.00
_cell.angle_beta   90.00
_cell.angle_gamma   90.00
#
_symmetry.space_group_name_H-M   'P 1'
#
loop_
_entity.id
_entity.type
_entity.pdbx_description
1 polymer ?
#
loop_
_entity_poly.entity_id
_entity_poly.type
_entity_poly.pdbx_seq_one_letter_code
_entity_poly.pdbx_strand_id
1 'polypeptide(L)'
;MVKVKRSEYIIVSRACRELFKAGCFGKGSIYFDNLAKGLKDREFSKLNITKDKIEVVLEALVKQNICGKKKKEHGWKYYLNMDRYDKIKEIIKESGSNSIIPILLML
;
A
#
# COMPACT_ATOMS: atom_id res chain seq x y z
N MET A 1 -3.64 15.97 11.68
CA MET A 1 -2.86 14.98 10.88
C MET A 1 -2.91 13.64 11.61
N VAL A 2 -3.42 12.58 10.97
CA VAL A 2 -3.50 11.25 11.61
C VAL A 2 -2.08 10.73 11.84
N LYS A 3 -1.73 10.37 13.08
CA LYS A 3 -0.44 9.76 13.39
C LYS A 3 -0.47 8.28 13.03
N VAL A 4 0.44 7.87 12.14
CA VAL A 4 0.64 6.47 11.73
C VAL A 4 1.93 5.97 12.40
N LYS A 5 1.86 4.86 13.13
CA LYS A 5 3.05 4.23 13.72
C LYS A 5 3.88 3.57 12.61
N ARG A 6 5.19 3.45 12.83
CA ARG A 6 6.10 2.75 11.89
C ARG A 6 5.62 1.34 11.56
N SER A 7 5.15 0.59 12.56
CA SER A 7 4.58 -0.76 12.35
C SER A 7 3.33 -0.74 11.46
N GLU A 8 2.43 0.22 11.64
CA GLU A 8 1.24 0.40 10.80
C GLU A 8 1.63 0.77 9.37
N TYR A 9 2.63 1.64 9.20
CA TYR A 9 3.14 2.02 7.89
C TYR A 9 3.70 0.83 7.12
N ILE A 10 4.56 0.03 7.76
CA ILE A 10 5.16 -1.19 7.19
C ILE A 10 4.05 -2.13 6.72
N ILE A 11 3.08 -2.34 7.59
CA ILE A 11 1.97 -3.26 7.36
C ILE A 11 1.12 -2.76 6.19
N VAL A 12 0.67 -1.50 6.20
CA VAL A 12 -0.10 -0.94 5.07
C VAL A 12 0.70 -0.90 3.78
N SER A 13 2.03 -0.73 3.82
CA SER A 13 2.87 -0.76 2.62
C SER A 13 2.84 -2.13 1.92
N ARG A 14 2.53 -3.21 2.66
CA ARG A 14 2.30 -4.53 2.07
C ARG A 14 1.01 -4.59 1.22
N ALA A 15 0.17 -3.55 1.20
CA ALA A 15 -0.90 -3.38 0.20
C ALA A 15 -0.37 -3.44 -1.24
N CYS A 16 0.89 -3.08 -1.45
CA CYS A 16 1.57 -3.30 -2.73
C CYS A 16 1.49 -4.77 -3.18
N ARG A 17 1.53 -5.73 -2.24
CA ARG A 17 1.40 -7.16 -2.55
C ARG A 17 0.00 -7.51 -3.05
N GLU A 18 -1.05 -6.88 -2.53
CA GLU A 18 -2.42 -7.11 -3.02
C GLU A 18 -2.61 -6.53 -4.43
N LEU A 19 -2.09 -5.32 -4.67
CA LEU A 19 -2.10 -4.73 -6.00
C LEU A 19 -1.29 -5.60 -6.99
N PHE A 20 -0.14 -6.14 -6.55
CA PHE A 20 0.69 -7.00 -7.37
C PHE A 20 -0.02 -8.31 -7.74
N LYS A 21 -0.59 -9.00 -6.74
CA LYS A 21 -1.36 -10.25 -6.95
C LYS A 21 -2.55 -10.05 -7.86
N ALA A 22 -3.21 -8.90 -7.77
CA ALA A 22 -4.35 -8.56 -8.61
C ALA A 22 -3.97 -8.03 -10.00
N GLY A 23 -2.68 -8.06 -10.38
CA GLY A 23 -2.24 -7.56 -11.69
C GLY A 23 -2.47 -6.06 -11.88
N CYS A 24 -2.54 -5.28 -10.79
CA CYS A 24 -2.87 -3.86 -10.84
C CYS A 24 -1.66 -3.02 -11.25
N PHE A 25 -1.32 -3.10 -12.53
CA PHE A 25 -0.28 -2.33 -13.19
C PHE A 25 -0.90 -1.44 -14.26
N GLY A 26 -0.70 -0.11 -14.16
CA GLY A 26 -1.21 0.88 -15.12
C GLY A 26 -2.73 0.79 -15.41
N LYS A 27 -3.10 -0.02 -16.41
CA LYS A 27 -4.50 -0.31 -16.79
C LYS A 27 -5.24 -1.01 -15.65
N GLY A 28 -4.62 -2.00 -15.00
CA GLY A 28 -5.16 -2.67 -13.82
C GLY A 28 -5.14 -1.76 -12.59
N SER A 29 -6.24 -1.73 -11.83
CA SER A 29 -6.34 -0.88 -10.63
C SER A 29 -7.54 -1.27 -9.77
N ILE A 30 -7.43 -1.06 -8.45
CA ILE A 30 -8.46 -1.41 -7.47
C ILE A 30 -8.94 -0.17 -6.72
N TYR A 31 -10.24 -0.11 -6.40
CA TYR A 31 -10.81 0.96 -5.56
C TYR A 31 -10.25 0.92 -4.14
N PHE A 32 -10.08 2.08 -3.53
CA PHE A 32 -9.61 2.23 -2.15
C PHE A 32 -10.34 1.29 -1.17
N ASP A 33 -11.67 1.23 -1.23
CA ASP A 33 -12.46 0.41 -0.29
C ASP A 33 -12.18 -1.09 -0.42
N ASN A 34 -11.97 -1.58 -1.63
CA ASN A 34 -11.61 -2.98 -1.88
C ASN A 34 -10.19 -3.28 -1.41
N LEU A 35 -9.25 -2.34 -1.59
CA LEU A 35 -7.89 -2.48 -1.10
C LEU A 35 -7.86 -2.46 0.44
N ALA A 36 -8.58 -1.53 1.06
CA ALA A 36 -8.71 -1.44 2.52
C ALA A 36 -9.38 -2.69 3.11
N LYS A 37 -10.37 -3.27 2.42
CA LYS A 37 -11.00 -4.54 2.81
C LYS A 37 -10.01 -5.71 2.72
N GLY A 38 -9.31 -5.86 1.60
CA GLY A 38 -8.32 -6.93 1.42
C GLY A 38 -7.15 -6.88 2.41
N LEU A 39 -6.79 -5.68 2.88
CA LEU A 39 -5.86 -5.52 3.99
C LEU A 39 -6.46 -6.08 5.28
N LYS A 40 -7.66 -5.64 5.67
CA LYS A 40 -8.34 -6.09 6.90
C LYS A 40 -8.54 -7.60 6.99
N ASP A 41 -8.77 -8.28 5.86
CA ASP A 41 -9.04 -9.73 5.84
C ASP A 41 -7.79 -10.61 6.05
N ARG A 42 -6.56 -10.07 5.95
CA ARG A 42 -5.30 -10.81 6.22
C ARG A 42 -4.71 -10.43 7.58
N GLU A 43 -3.39 -10.61 7.79
CA GLU A 43 -2.59 -10.34 9.01
C GLU A 43 -2.94 -9.05 9.80
N PHE A 44 -3.67 -8.13 9.18
CA PHE A 44 -4.09 -6.83 9.65
C PHE A 44 -5.34 -6.84 10.54
N SER A 45 -6.14 -7.91 10.55
CA SER A 45 -7.32 -7.99 11.44
C SER A 45 -6.97 -7.87 12.93
N LYS A 46 -5.70 -8.15 13.27
CA LYS A 46 -5.15 -8.02 14.64
C LYS A 46 -4.76 -6.59 15.02
N LEU A 47 -4.73 -5.65 14.08
CA LEU A 47 -4.32 -4.27 14.32
C LEU A 47 -5.49 -3.34 14.01
N ASN A 48 -5.78 -2.42 14.94
CA ASN A 48 -6.87 -1.44 14.79
C ASN A 48 -6.49 -0.33 13.79
N ILE A 49 -6.16 -0.71 12.55
CA ILE A 49 -5.76 0.18 11.46
C ILE A 49 -7.04 0.72 10.80
N THR A 50 -7.29 2.00 11.00
CA THR A 50 -8.45 2.70 10.42
C THR A 50 -8.24 2.99 8.93
N LYS A 51 -9.33 3.23 8.19
CA LYS A 51 -9.25 3.63 6.77
C LYS A 51 -8.38 4.88 6.60
N ASP A 52 -8.47 5.86 7.49
CA ASP A 52 -7.69 7.09 7.41
C ASP A 52 -6.17 6.82 7.46
N LYS A 53 -5.74 5.88 8.30
CA LYS A 53 -4.32 5.47 8.36
C LYS A 53 -3.88 4.78 7.07
N ILE A 54 -4.75 3.96 6.49
CA ILE A 54 -4.47 3.29 5.21
C ILE A 54 -4.31 4.34 4.12
N GLU A 55 -5.21 5.32 4.06
CA GLU A 55 -5.16 6.40 3.09
C GLU A 55 -3.87 7.21 3.22
N VAL A 56 -3.49 7.64 4.43
CA VAL A 56 -2.24 8.39 4.65
C VAL A 56 -1.01 7.65 4.12
N VAL A 57 -0.90 6.35 4.36
CA VAL A 57 0.24 5.55 3.87
C VAL A 57 0.17 5.38 2.35
N LEU A 58 -1.00 5.10 1.77
CA LEU A 58 -1.14 5.00 0.32
C LEU A 58 -0.78 6.31 -0.38
N GLU A 59 -1.18 7.45 0.17
CA GLU A 59 -0.80 8.75 -0.36
C GLU A 59 0.72 9.00 -0.24
N ALA A 60 1.35 8.55 0.82
CA ALA A 60 2.81 8.59 0.93
C ALA A 60 3.48 7.70 -0.15
N LEU A 61 2.98 6.48 -0.40
CA LEU A 61 3.48 5.62 -1.47
C LEU A 61 3.26 6.22 -2.86
N VAL A 62 2.17 6.98 -3.05
CA VAL A 62 1.91 7.74 -4.29
C VAL A 62 2.93 8.87 -4.44
N LYS A 63 3.19 9.66 -3.38
CA LYS A 63 4.22 10.71 -3.40
C LYS A 63 5.62 10.15 -3.68
N GLN A 64 5.89 8.92 -3.25
CA GLN A 64 7.15 8.24 -3.50
C GLN A 64 7.23 7.55 -4.87
N ASN A 65 6.22 7.73 -5.73
CA ASN A 65 6.06 7.09 -7.04
C ASN A 65 6.05 5.56 -7.02
N ILE A 66 5.72 4.94 -5.90
CA ILE A 66 5.58 3.47 -5.78
C ILE A 66 4.19 3.04 -6.23
N CYS A 67 3.19 3.77 -5.78
CA CYS A 67 1.81 3.60 -6.23
C CYS A 67 1.41 4.75 -7.16
N GLY A 68 0.46 4.48 -8.05
CA GLY A 68 -0.30 5.50 -8.74
C GLY A 68 -1.72 5.56 -8.19
N LYS A 69 -2.34 6.75 -8.30
CA LYS A 69 -3.73 7.02 -7.91
C LYS A 69 -4.43 7.66 -9.10
N LYS A 70 -5.61 7.14 -9.46
CA LYS A 70 -6.44 7.70 -10.55
C LYS A 70 -7.88 7.90 -10.10
N LYS A 71 -8.46 9.04 -10.46
CA LYS A 71 -9.86 9.37 -10.15
C LYS A 71 -10.78 8.59 -11.10
N LYS A 72 -11.85 8.03 -10.53
CA LYS A 72 -12.95 7.36 -11.23
C LYS A 72 -14.28 7.82 -10.63
N GLU A 73 -15.37 7.40 -11.26
CA GLU A 73 -16.74 7.81 -10.91
C GLU A 73 -17.06 7.60 -9.42
N HIS A 74 -16.70 6.44 -8.86
CA HIS A 74 -16.95 6.10 -7.46
C HIS A 74 -15.75 6.34 -6.54
N GLY A 75 -14.84 7.26 -6.90
CA GLY A 75 -13.70 7.65 -6.07
C GLY A 75 -12.35 7.23 -6.64
N TRP A 76 -11.41 6.90 -5.77
CA TRP A 76 -10.01 6.69 -6.15
C TRP A 76 -9.67 5.21 -6.37
N LYS A 77 -8.97 4.94 -7.47
CA LYS A 77 -8.32 3.65 -7.70
C LYS A 77 -6.81 3.75 -7.56
N TYR A 78 -6.21 2.72 -6.99
CA TYR A 78 -4.78 2.59 -6.80
C TYR A 78 -4.21 1.48 -7.70
N TYR A 79 -2.95 1.66 -8.12
CA TYR A 79 -2.19 0.71 -8.93
C TYR A 79 -0.69 0.83 -8.62
N LEU A 80 0.11 -0.14 -9.06
CA LEU A 80 1.56 -0.12 -8.91
C LEU A 80 2.22 0.62 -10.06
N ASN A 81 3.21 1.46 -9.74
CA ASN A 81 4.02 2.12 -10.75
C ASN A 81 5.22 1.25 -11.13
N MET A 82 5.24 0.76 -12.38
CA MET A 82 6.29 -0.13 -12.88
C MET A 82 7.66 0.54 -12.99
N ASP A 83 7.73 1.87 -13.05
CA ASP A 83 9.00 2.60 -13.02
C ASP A 83 9.76 2.40 -11.70
N ARG A 84 9.05 1.92 -10.66
CA ARG A 84 9.60 1.63 -9.33
C ARG A 84 9.50 0.15 -8.99
N TYR A 85 9.47 -0.70 -10.00
CA TYR A 85 9.31 -2.15 -9.87
C TYR A 85 10.32 -2.79 -8.91
N ASP A 86 11.59 -2.36 -8.91
CA ASP A 86 12.60 -2.91 -8.00
C ASP A 86 12.22 -2.71 -6.54
N LYS A 87 11.80 -1.48 -6.17
CA LYS A 87 11.33 -1.18 -4.81
C LYS A 87 10.05 -1.93 -4.48
N ILE A 88 9.14 -2.06 -5.44
CA ILE A 88 7.92 -2.85 -5.27
C ILE A 88 8.28 -4.31 -4.98
N LYS A 89 9.22 -4.89 -5.74
CA LYS A 89 9.72 -6.26 -5.54
C LYS A 89 10.26 -6.46 -4.14
N GLU A 90 11.05 -5.54 -3.62
CA GLU A 90 11.57 -5.62 -2.26
C GLU A 90 10.44 -5.55 -1.21
N ILE A 91 9.48 -4.62 -1.36
CA ILE A 91 8.31 -4.51 -0.48
C ILE A 91 7.48 -5.80 -0.49
N ILE A 92 7.25 -6.41 -1.66
CA ILE A 92 6.43 -7.64 -1.76
C ILE A 92 7.17 -8.90 -1.35
N LYS A 93 8.51 -8.92 -1.38
CA LYS A 93 9.32 -10.05 -0.87
C LYS A 93 9.44 -10.01 0.64
N GLU A 94 9.26 -8.84 1.25
CA GLU A 94 9.38 -8.68 2.69
C GLU A 94 8.39 -9.60 3.44
N SER A 95 8.94 -10.35 4.40
CA SER A 95 8.21 -11.20 5.34
C SER A 95 8.94 -11.19 6.69
N GLY A 96 8.21 -11.47 7.77
CA GLY A 96 8.77 -11.50 9.13
C GLY A 96 8.79 -10.15 9.86
N SER A 97 9.57 -10.09 10.94
CA SER A 97 9.62 -9.02 11.95
C SER A 97 10.60 -7.89 11.64
N ASN A 98 11.60 -8.13 10.80
CA ASN A 98 12.52 -7.09 10.31
C ASN A 98 12.03 -6.57 8.95
N SER A 99 11.89 -5.25 8.85
CA SER A 99 11.35 -4.60 7.67
C SER A 99 12.36 -3.67 7.04
N ILE A 100 12.55 -3.83 5.73
CA ILE A 100 13.40 -2.95 4.91
C ILE A 100 12.60 -1.76 4.38
N ILE A 101 11.26 -1.80 4.45
CA ILE A 101 10.35 -0.70 4.07
C ILE A 101 10.80 0.66 4.66
N PRO A 102 11.13 0.81 5.95
CA PRO A 102 11.58 2.10 6.47
C PRO A 102 12.85 2.63 5.79
N ILE A 103 13.77 1.75 5.41
CA ILE A 103 15.00 2.12 4.70
C ILE A 103 14.67 2.47 3.24
N LEU A 104 13.87 1.64 2.56
CA LEU A 104 13.48 1.83 1.15
C LEU A 104 12.67 3.11 0.92
N LEU A 105 11.88 3.48 1.92
CA LEU A 105 10.93 4.60 1.88
C LEU A 105 11.41 5.84 2.64
N MET A 106 12.62 5.78 3.23
CA MET A 106 13.22 6.86 4.02
C MET A 106 12.31 7.35 5.16
N LEU A 107 11.79 6.42 5.97
CA LEU A 107 10.84 6.66 7.08
C LEU A 107 11.50 6.69 8.46
#